data_AF-A0A6P8YZ04-F1
#
_entry.id   AF-A0A6P8YZ04-F1
#
_cell.length_a   1.000
_cell.length_b   1.000
_cell.length_c   1.000
_cell.angle_alpha   90.00
_cell.angle_beta   90.00
_cell.angle_gamma   90.00
#
_symmetry.space_group_name_H-M   'P 1'
#
loop_
_entity.id
_entity.type
_entity.pdbx_description
1 polymer ?
#
loop_
_entity_poly.entity_id
_entity_poly.type
_entity_poly.pdbx_seq_one_letter_code
_entity_poly.pdbx_strand_id
1 'polypeptide(L)'
;MCQQCSVVSSLRIPAIPKVTDGPASGGVRPSPAVPGHAGVRIVARLPIADAVQIVVTEATPRDPLTKAAPKLGTLFGSEDGKYLAAALGEPLLQGLNEIAEKKPRDPVGYLANFLYNLTMDGNAPAAPAAAPGAAQEGPVLRAEGLPDMTAVGNEAVLQRSDSQGSDLVPPESAFNVSNRDEFGQSPLHFAAARAHGRGGLMQLMNDVDLNPALRDELYRTARDVAIQAGLLENVAEIDRWVLSLAARGSTDRLAEMLLAGYDYILGAREGPDVGIVDVAAQRGHNETVAFLESIPAFEERRDRVLRAVRMGGGQGTQEVAELLQVGDSRARLLATARNTMGRCSLHVAVLCQQEQLVAFLAHNFPETLAVGDNLERTALHYAMGVEGVESLSKLLIKAGAKRVAKDLKGRQPSYYFMNKSDIQNLQEEEEAQLI
;
A
#
# COMPACT_ATOMS: atom_id res chain seq x y z
N MET A 1 19.80 66.61 21.56
CA MET A 1 20.77 67.71 21.32
C MET A 1 22.18 67.12 21.42
N CYS A 2 23.07 67.59 20.54
CA CYS A 2 24.49 67.24 20.39
C CYS A 2 25.25 66.89 21.68
N GLN A 3 26.27 66.02 21.61
CA GLN A 3 27.67 66.45 21.39
C GLN A 3 28.68 65.29 21.33
N GLN A 4 29.71 65.52 20.50
CA GLN A 4 30.92 64.73 20.32
C GLN A 4 31.93 64.94 21.49
N CYS A 5 32.85 63.98 21.66
CA CYS A 5 34.33 64.12 21.53
C CYS A 5 35.20 63.46 22.63
N SER A 6 36.23 62.75 22.12
CA SER A 6 37.59 62.51 22.66
C SER A 6 37.74 61.51 23.82
N VAL A 7 38.75 60.62 23.89
CA VAL A 7 40.22 60.86 23.86
C VAL A 7 41.01 59.62 23.36
N VAL A 8 42.21 59.93 22.89
CA VAL A 8 43.30 59.22 22.19
C VAL A 8 44.20 58.35 23.08
N SER A 9 44.84 57.33 22.48
CA SER A 9 46.26 56.85 22.64
C SER A 9 46.34 55.32 22.76
N SER A 10 47.32 54.53 22.30
CA SER A 10 48.45 54.55 21.36
C SER A 10 49.35 53.36 21.78
N LEU A 11 50.15 52.80 20.86
CA LEU A 11 51.29 51.86 21.03
C LEU A 11 51.02 50.35 21.06
N ARG A 12 51.86 49.46 20.49
CA ARG A 12 52.88 49.47 19.42
C ARG A 12 53.22 47.98 19.14
N ILE A 13 53.58 47.67 17.90
CA ILE A 13 54.06 46.37 17.38
C ILE A 13 55.58 46.22 17.64
N PRO A 14 56.14 45.00 17.66
CA PRO A 14 57.47 44.77 17.08
C PRO A 14 57.51 43.65 16.01
N ALA A 15 58.58 43.73 15.22
CA ALA A 15 58.73 43.24 13.86
C ALA A 15 59.41 41.86 13.68
N ILE A 16 59.37 41.41 12.42
CA ILE A 16 59.92 40.20 11.79
C ILE A 16 61.47 40.26 11.67
N PRO A 17 62.15 39.12 11.42
CA PRO A 17 62.94 39.04 10.18
C PRO A 17 62.78 37.72 9.38
N LYS A 18 62.93 37.83 8.06
CA LYS A 18 62.98 36.77 7.02
C LYS A 18 64.42 36.32 6.76
N VAL A 19 64.65 35.06 6.37
CA VAL A 19 65.80 34.55 5.56
C VAL A 19 65.34 33.31 4.77
N THR A 20 64.95 33.41 3.48
CA THR A 20 65.62 33.11 2.17
C THR A 20 65.63 31.66 1.67
N ASP A 21 65.40 31.53 0.35
CA ASP A 21 65.19 30.37 -0.53
C ASP A 21 66.43 29.47 -0.82
N GLY A 22 66.18 28.28 -1.39
CA GLY A 22 67.02 27.72 -2.48
C GLY A 22 67.34 26.20 -2.47
N PRO A 23 67.58 25.53 -3.62
CA PRO A 23 67.02 24.19 -3.97
C PRO A 23 68.06 23.07 -4.28
N ALA A 24 67.61 21.80 -4.50
CA ALA A 24 67.99 20.91 -5.63
C ALA A 24 67.90 19.36 -5.39
N SER A 25 67.20 18.68 -6.31
CA SER A 25 67.52 17.44 -7.07
C SER A 25 67.87 16.06 -6.43
N GLY A 26 67.16 15.02 -6.93
CA GLY A 26 67.67 13.67 -7.30
C GLY A 26 67.72 12.62 -6.17
N GLY A 27 67.36 11.34 -6.31
CA GLY A 27 66.89 10.50 -7.41
C GLY A 27 66.85 9.02 -6.96
N VAL A 28 65.99 8.23 -7.61
CA VAL A 28 66.09 6.77 -7.93
C VAL A 28 66.16 5.69 -6.81
N ARG A 29 65.34 4.65 -7.00
CA ARG A 29 65.14 3.33 -6.31
C ARG A 29 66.41 2.42 -6.32
N PRO A 30 66.42 1.11 -5.93
CA PRO A 30 65.43 0.18 -5.35
C PRO A 30 65.94 -0.73 -4.19
N SER A 31 65.09 -1.67 -3.76
CA SER A 31 65.27 -2.81 -2.82
C SER A 31 66.53 -3.69 -3.06
N PRO A 32 66.89 -4.58 -2.11
CA PRO A 32 66.55 -6.00 -2.30
C PRO A 32 66.23 -6.77 -1.00
N ALA A 33 65.89 -8.05 -1.18
CA ALA A 33 65.25 -8.99 -0.28
C ALA A 33 66.22 -10.00 0.41
N VAL A 34 65.87 -10.41 1.66
CA VAL A 34 65.88 -11.81 2.24
C VAL A 34 67.27 -12.50 2.40
N PRO A 35 67.53 -13.59 3.22
CA PRO A 35 66.74 -14.40 4.18
C PRO A 35 67.40 -14.65 5.58
N GLY A 36 66.74 -15.39 6.49
CA GLY A 36 67.46 -16.38 7.33
C GLY A 36 67.05 -16.61 8.80
N HIS A 37 66.09 -17.51 9.01
CA HIS A 37 65.89 -18.53 10.08
C HIS A 37 66.27 -18.43 11.58
N ALA A 38 65.39 -19.13 12.34
CA ALA A 38 65.50 -19.75 13.68
C ALA A 38 65.08 -18.86 14.87
N GLY A 39 64.15 -19.21 15.75
CA GLY A 39 63.37 -20.44 15.98
C GLY A 39 63.28 -20.69 17.49
N VAL A 40 62.09 -20.60 18.11
CA VAL A 40 61.77 -21.25 19.38
C VAL A 40 60.30 -21.65 19.41
N ARG A 41 60.08 -22.96 19.51
CA ARG A 41 58.80 -23.63 19.79
C ARG A 41 58.49 -23.54 21.29
N ILE A 42 57.26 -23.19 21.65
CA ILE A 42 56.66 -23.63 22.92
C ILE A 42 55.34 -24.33 22.59
N VAL A 43 55.19 -25.47 23.25
CA VAL A 43 54.25 -26.55 23.03
C VAL A 43 53.09 -26.38 24.01
N ALA A 44 51.85 -26.55 23.55
CA ALA A 44 50.74 -26.91 24.42
C ALA A 44 49.86 -27.94 23.71
N ARG A 45 49.85 -29.16 24.27
CA ARG A 45 49.02 -30.31 23.90
C ARG A 45 47.76 -30.33 24.79
N LEU A 46 46.61 -30.48 24.13
CA LEU A 46 45.36 -31.23 24.41
C LEU A 46 45.16 -31.92 25.79
N PRO A 47 43.90 -32.10 26.27
CA PRO A 47 43.12 -33.29 25.88
C PRO A 47 41.60 -33.11 25.65
N ILE A 48 41.07 -34.08 24.89
CA ILE A 48 39.65 -34.41 24.63
C ILE A 48 39.34 -35.72 25.40
N ALA A 49 38.09 -35.85 25.90
CA ALA A 49 37.34 -37.03 26.47
C ALA A 49 36.73 -36.62 27.84
N ASP A 50 35.45 -36.79 28.19
CA ASP A 50 34.48 -37.91 28.06
C ASP A 50 33.09 -37.40 27.57
N ALA A 51 32.33 -38.02 26.66
CA ALA A 51 31.65 -39.33 26.62
C ALA A 51 30.39 -39.46 27.50
N VAL A 52 29.19 -39.25 26.90
CA VAL A 52 27.95 -39.99 27.23
C VAL A 52 27.27 -40.42 25.93
N GLN A 53 26.82 -41.67 25.95
CA GLN A 53 26.46 -42.55 24.84
C GLN A 53 25.29 -42.09 23.96
N ILE A 54 25.47 -42.26 22.64
CA ILE A 54 24.36 -42.37 21.67
C ILE A 54 24.25 -43.86 21.31
N VAL A 55 23.10 -44.45 21.61
CA VAL A 55 22.72 -45.77 21.09
C VAL A 55 22.06 -45.56 19.73
N VAL A 56 22.63 -46.21 18.73
CA VAL A 56 22.12 -46.33 17.35
C VAL A 56 21.11 -47.48 17.30
N THR A 57 19.94 -47.22 16.70
CA THR A 57 19.20 -48.25 15.96
C THR A 57 18.74 -47.66 14.63
N GLU A 58 19.05 -48.38 13.57
CA GLU A 58 18.91 -48.07 12.15
C GLU A 58 17.45 -48.05 11.67
N ALA A 59 17.14 -47.22 10.65
CA ALA A 59 16.34 -47.61 9.47
C ALA A 59 16.42 -46.52 8.37
N THR A 60 16.65 -46.97 7.14
CA THR A 60 16.94 -46.22 5.90
C THR A 60 15.67 -45.72 5.16
N PRO A 61 15.76 -45.17 3.93
CA PRO A 61 15.55 -43.75 3.60
C PRO A 61 14.20 -43.46 2.92
N ARG A 62 13.67 -42.23 3.02
CA ARG A 62 12.53 -41.78 2.17
C ARG A 62 12.71 -40.34 1.68
N ASP A 63 12.37 -40.17 0.41
CA ASP A 63 12.51 -39.00 -0.46
C ASP A 63 11.91 -37.67 0.04
N PRO A 64 12.33 -36.52 -0.54
CA PRO A 64 11.92 -35.20 -0.11
C PRO A 64 10.75 -34.67 -0.96
N LEU A 65 9.50 -34.82 -0.53
CA LEU A 65 8.38 -34.04 -1.08
C LEU A 65 7.10 -34.17 -0.22
N THR A 66 6.93 -33.29 0.77
CA THR A 66 5.58 -32.97 1.31
C THR A 66 5.53 -31.51 1.77
N LYS A 67 5.00 -30.65 0.89
CA LYS A 67 4.38 -29.38 1.29
C LYS A 67 3.23 -29.70 2.24
N ALA A 68 3.16 -29.02 3.37
CA ALA A 68 2.01 -29.07 4.26
C ALA A 68 0.75 -28.62 3.50
N ALA A 69 -0.26 -29.49 3.47
CA ALA A 69 -1.58 -29.17 2.93
C ALA A 69 -2.28 -28.10 3.80
N PRO A 70 -3.01 -27.14 3.21
CA PRO A 70 -3.80 -26.19 3.99
C PRO A 70 -4.96 -26.93 4.67
N LYS A 71 -5.19 -26.63 5.96
CA LYS A 71 -6.32 -27.16 6.73
C LYS A 71 -7.63 -26.64 6.12
N LEU A 72 -8.35 -27.53 5.46
CA LEU A 72 -9.67 -27.29 4.88
C LEU A 72 -10.75 -27.36 5.97
N GLY A 73 -10.91 -26.28 6.73
CA GLY A 73 -12.02 -26.09 7.66
C GLY A 73 -12.00 -24.63 8.08
N THR A 74 -12.86 -23.75 7.56
CA THR A 74 -14.33 -23.80 7.57
C THR A 74 -14.89 -23.02 6.36
N LEU A 75 -14.98 -23.67 5.20
CA LEU A 75 -15.48 -23.04 3.96
C LEU A 75 -17.01 -23.08 3.81
N PHE A 76 -17.72 -23.77 4.70
CA PHE A 76 -19.16 -23.99 4.62
C PHE A 76 -19.81 -23.66 5.97
N GLY A 77 -20.99 -23.03 5.96
CA GLY A 77 -21.80 -22.85 7.18
C GLY A 77 -22.08 -24.18 7.87
N SER A 78 -22.48 -24.16 9.14
CA SER A 78 -22.74 -25.40 9.91
C SER A 78 -23.85 -26.27 9.32
N GLU A 79 -24.74 -25.69 8.51
CA GLU A 79 -25.83 -26.40 7.82
C GLU A 79 -25.39 -26.90 6.44
N ASP A 80 -24.67 -26.06 5.66
CA ASP A 80 -24.11 -26.44 4.36
C ASP A 80 -23.11 -27.60 4.49
N GLY A 81 -22.29 -27.59 5.55
CA GLY A 81 -21.36 -28.68 5.84
C GLY A 81 -22.06 -29.99 6.17
N LYS A 82 -23.23 -29.95 6.84
CA LYS A 82 -24.04 -31.14 7.11
C LYS A 82 -24.70 -31.68 5.84
N TYR A 83 -25.20 -30.79 4.97
CA TYR A 83 -25.79 -31.18 3.70
C TYR A 83 -24.74 -31.84 2.79
N LEU A 84 -23.56 -31.24 2.64
CA LEU A 84 -22.49 -31.79 1.80
C LEU A 84 -21.95 -33.11 2.36
N ALA A 85 -21.79 -33.22 3.68
CA ALA A 85 -21.39 -34.48 4.31
C ALA A 85 -22.41 -35.60 4.11
N ALA A 86 -23.71 -35.29 4.19
CA ALA A 86 -24.78 -36.26 3.98
C ALA A 86 -24.95 -36.66 2.50
N ALA A 87 -24.84 -35.69 1.57
CA ALA A 87 -25.10 -35.93 0.15
C ALA A 87 -23.89 -36.52 -0.60
N LEU A 88 -22.67 -36.09 -0.25
CA LEU A 88 -21.45 -36.45 -0.99
C LEU A 88 -20.47 -37.29 -0.18
N GLY A 89 -20.69 -37.48 1.12
CA GLY A 89 -19.75 -38.17 2.01
C GLY A 89 -19.49 -39.62 1.61
N GLU A 90 -20.54 -40.46 1.53
CA GLU A 90 -20.38 -41.88 1.21
C GLU A 90 -19.86 -42.15 -0.21
N PRO A 91 -20.39 -41.52 -1.28
CA PRO A 91 -19.90 -41.74 -2.65
C PRO A 91 -18.41 -41.41 -2.82
N LEU A 92 -17.96 -40.30 -2.21
CA LEU A 92 -16.56 -39.90 -2.26
C LEU A 92 -15.67 -40.83 -1.46
N LEU A 93 -16.14 -41.33 -0.31
CA LEU A 93 -15.37 -42.24 0.53
C LEU A 93 -15.15 -43.58 -0.18
N GLN A 94 -16.17 -44.13 -0.86
CA GLN A 94 -16.04 -45.36 -1.65
C GLN A 94 -15.11 -45.17 -2.86
N GLY A 95 -15.28 -44.08 -3.61
CA GLY A 95 -14.45 -43.80 -4.78
C GLY A 95 -12.97 -43.59 -4.42
N LEU A 96 -12.69 -42.89 -3.31
CA LEU A 96 -11.33 -42.70 -2.82
C LEU A 96 -10.71 -44.00 -2.30
N ASN A 97 -11.50 -44.88 -1.67
CA ASN A 97 -11.01 -46.17 -1.21
C ASN A 97 -10.62 -47.09 -2.38
N GLU A 98 -11.43 -47.13 -3.46
CA GLU A 98 -11.09 -47.88 -4.68
C GLU A 98 -9.82 -47.38 -5.37
N ILE A 99 -9.62 -46.05 -5.39
CA ILE A 99 -8.41 -45.44 -5.94
C ILE A 99 -7.18 -45.81 -5.10
N ALA A 100 -7.34 -45.85 -3.77
CA ALA A 100 -6.26 -46.26 -2.87
C ALA A 100 -5.83 -47.71 -3.08
N GLU A 101 -6.77 -48.61 -3.39
CA GLU A 101 -6.50 -50.03 -3.65
C GLU A 101 -5.94 -50.28 -5.07
N LYS A 102 -6.58 -49.73 -6.10
CA LYS A 102 -6.23 -50.03 -7.51
C LYS A 102 -5.08 -49.19 -8.05
N LYS A 103 -4.76 -48.05 -7.40
CA LYS A 103 -3.75 -47.06 -7.83
C LYS A 103 -3.76 -46.82 -9.36
N PRO A 104 -4.89 -46.37 -9.93
CA PRO A 104 -4.99 -46.09 -11.36
C PRO A 104 -4.02 -44.98 -11.78
N ARG A 105 -3.60 -44.99 -13.05
CA ARG A 105 -2.68 -43.98 -13.62
C ARG A 105 -3.24 -42.56 -13.61
N ASP A 106 -4.57 -42.41 -13.67
CA ASP A 106 -5.26 -41.14 -13.51
C ASP A 106 -6.35 -41.25 -12.42
N PRO A 107 -6.04 -40.85 -11.17
CA PRO A 107 -6.97 -40.96 -10.06
C PRO A 107 -8.16 -40.00 -10.16
N VAL A 108 -7.98 -38.83 -10.79
CA VAL A 108 -9.05 -37.81 -10.90
C VAL A 108 -10.05 -38.24 -11.98
N GLY A 109 -9.57 -38.67 -13.14
CA GLY A 109 -10.42 -39.22 -14.19
C GLY A 109 -11.18 -40.48 -13.75
N TYR A 110 -10.53 -41.35 -12.97
CA TYR A 110 -11.18 -42.54 -12.40
C TYR A 110 -12.29 -42.16 -11.41
N LEU A 111 -12.04 -41.21 -10.51
CA LEU A 111 -13.04 -40.75 -9.53
C LEU A 111 -14.26 -40.15 -10.24
N ALA A 112 -14.04 -39.30 -11.26
CA ALA A 112 -15.12 -38.69 -12.02
C ALA A 112 -16.00 -39.74 -12.73
N ASN A 113 -15.39 -40.76 -13.34
CA ASN A 113 -16.12 -41.84 -14.00
C ASN A 113 -16.85 -42.74 -12.99
N PHE A 114 -16.25 -43.00 -11.83
CA PHE A 114 -16.86 -43.75 -10.73
C PHE A 114 -18.11 -43.04 -10.20
N LEU A 115 -18.02 -41.75 -9.90
CA LEU A 115 -19.15 -40.95 -9.43
C LEU A 115 -20.24 -40.85 -10.51
N TYR A 116 -19.86 -40.72 -11.78
CA TYR A 116 -20.81 -40.70 -12.90
C TYR A 116 -21.59 -42.02 -13.00
N ASN A 117 -20.92 -43.17 -12.93
CA ASN A 117 -21.58 -44.48 -12.96
C ASN A 117 -22.50 -44.70 -11.76
N LEU A 118 -22.11 -44.21 -10.57
CA LEU A 118 -22.94 -44.29 -9.36
C LEU A 118 -24.28 -43.55 -9.51
N THR A 119 -24.30 -42.44 -10.27
CA THR A 119 -25.55 -41.71 -10.57
C THR A 119 -26.42 -42.40 -11.61
N MET A 120 -25.85 -43.25 -12.46
CA MET A 120 -26.58 -44.02 -13.49
C MET A 120 -27.23 -45.28 -12.94
N ASP A 121 -26.64 -45.89 -11.91
CA ASP A 121 -27.16 -47.10 -11.25
C ASP A 121 -28.35 -46.84 -10.29
N GLY A 122 -28.91 -45.63 -10.29
CA GLY A 122 -30.19 -45.31 -9.64
C GLY A 122 -30.16 -45.28 -8.11
N ASN A 123 -28.99 -45.37 -7.47
CA ASN A 123 -28.85 -45.32 -6.02
C ASN A 123 -28.45 -43.92 -5.53
N ALA A 124 -29.28 -42.92 -5.84
CA ALA A 124 -29.13 -41.58 -5.26
C ALA A 124 -29.56 -41.63 -3.78
N PRO A 125 -28.75 -41.13 -2.82
CA PRO A 125 -29.20 -40.99 -1.45
C PRO A 125 -30.39 -40.02 -1.40
N ALA A 126 -31.50 -40.47 -0.80
CA ALA A 126 -32.70 -39.66 -0.63
C ALA A 126 -32.38 -38.38 0.17
N ALA A 127 -32.69 -37.21 -0.41
CA ALA A 127 -32.58 -35.94 0.28
C ALA A 127 -33.47 -35.93 1.54
N PRO A 128 -33.00 -35.39 2.68
CA PRO A 128 -33.86 -35.22 3.84
C PRO A 128 -34.99 -34.23 3.52
N ALA A 129 -36.21 -34.61 3.88
CA ALA A 129 -37.44 -33.86 3.64
C ALA A 129 -37.37 -32.45 4.26
N ALA A 130 -37.74 -31.45 3.44
CA ALA A 130 -37.96 -30.07 3.87
C ALA A 130 -39.12 -30.00 4.88
N ALA A 131 -38.93 -29.23 5.96
CA ALA A 131 -39.97 -28.93 6.95
C ALA A 131 -41.02 -27.95 6.37
N PRO A 132 -42.33 -28.10 6.70
CA PRO A 132 -43.40 -27.31 6.09
C PRO A 132 -43.86 -26.10 6.95
N GLY A 133 -44.33 -25.04 6.28
CA GLY A 133 -45.23 -24.02 6.84
C GLY A 133 -44.85 -22.59 6.42
N ALA A 134 -45.72 -21.74 5.89
CA ALA A 134 -47.11 -21.85 5.48
C ALA A 134 -47.42 -20.69 4.51
N ALA A 135 -48.09 -20.99 3.40
CA ALA A 135 -48.80 -20.00 2.58
C ALA A 135 -50.30 -20.26 2.75
N GLN A 136 -51.06 -19.22 3.07
CA GLN A 136 -52.51 -19.20 2.89
C GLN A 136 -52.89 -17.87 2.24
N GLU A 137 -53.60 -17.97 1.12
CA GLU A 137 -54.28 -16.88 0.43
C GLU A 137 -55.76 -16.79 0.87
N GLY A 138 -56.28 -15.56 0.85
CA GLY A 138 -57.72 -15.22 0.78
C GLY A 138 -58.20 -14.22 1.85
N PRO A 139 -59.32 -13.49 1.65
CA PRO A 139 -59.60 -12.53 0.58
C PRO A 139 -60.09 -11.13 1.08
N VAL A 140 -60.00 -10.12 0.20
CA VAL A 140 -60.77 -8.86 0.01
C VAL A 140 -61.43 -8.15 1.22
N LEU A 141 -61.07 -6.87 1.47
CA LEU A 141 -62.01 -5.78 1.84
C LEU A 141 -61.54 -4.40 1.33
N ARG A 142 -62.48 -3.66 0.73
CA ARG A 142 -62.41 -2.25 0.29
C ARG A 142 -62.60 -1.29 1.48
N ALA A 143 -61.90 -0.15 1.49
CA ALA A 143 -62.45 1.16 1.91
C ALA A 143 -61.46 2.30 1.62
N GLU A 144 -62.02 3.47 1.36
CA GLU A 144 -61.48 4.64 0.66
C GLU A 144 -60.64 5.61 1.51
N GLY A 145 -59.87 6.48 0.84
CA GLY A 145 -59.30 7.72 1.41
C GLY A 145 -58.03 8.25 0.73
N LEU A 146 -58.18 8.94 -0.42
CA LEU A 146 -57.20 9.83 -1.08
C LEU A 146 -57.02 11.17 -0.30
N PRO A 147 -56.08 12.10 -0.63
CA PRO A 147 -55.21 12.23 -1.82
C PRO A 147 -53.70 12.32 -1.49
N ASP A 148 -52.75 11.92 -2.34
CA ASP A 148 -52.39 12.35 -3.71
C ASP A 148 -51.62 13.68 -3.76
N MET A 149 -50.32 13.59 -4.10
CA MET A 149 -49.68 14.38 -5.16
C MET A 149 -48.60 13.50 -5.82
N THR A 150 -49.05 12.68 -6.77
CA THR A 150 -48.53 12.57 -8.16
C THR A 150 -47.70 13.79 -8.61
N ALA A 151 -46.81 13.76 -9.59
CA ALA A 151 -46.21 12.80 -10.52
C ALA A 151 -45.03 13.59 -11.14
N VAL A 152 -43.98 13.00 -11.69
CA VAL A 152 -43.85 12.44 -13.06
C VAL A 152 -42.66 11.48 -12.98
N GLY A 153 -42.76 10.15 -13.15
CA GLY A 153 -43.21 9.39 -14.33
C GLY A 153 -42.04 9.26 -15.32
N ASN A 154 -41.53 8.13 -15.79
CA ASN A 154 -41.80 6.69 -15.70
C ASN A 154 -40.42 6.01 -15.98
N GLU A 155 -39.95 5.02 -15.23
CA GLU A 155 -40.20 3.58 -15.40
C GLU A 155 -40.01 3.05 -16.84
N ALA A 156 -38.89 2.36 -17.05
CA ALA A 156 -38.81 1.22 -17.97
C ALA A 156 -37.78 0.19 -17.47
N VAL A 157 -38.30 -0.86 -16.82
CA VAL A 157 -37.99 -2.28 -17.07
C VAL A 157 -36.62 -2.82 -16.61
N LEU A 158 -36.67 -3.40 -15.40
CA LEU A 158 -36.42 -4.81 -15.06
C LEU A 158 -35.05 -5.47 -15.31
N GLN A 159 -34.61 -6.12 -14.22
CA GLN A 159 -33.86 -7.37 -14.15
C GLN A 159 -32.38 -7.32 -14.53
N ARG A 160 -31.53 -7.22 -13.50
CA ARG A 160 -30.31 -8.03 -13.45
C ARG A 160 -30.24 -8.75 -12.12
N SER A 161 -30.22 -10.06 -12.26
CA SER A 161 -29.91 -11.09 -11.28
C SER A 161 -28.61 -10.84 -10.53
N ASP A 162 -28.56 -11.39 -9.32
CA ASP A 162 -27.39 -11.65 -8.51
C ASP A 162 -26.17 -12.16 -9.30
N SER A 163 -24.99 -11.98 -8.69
CA SER A 163 -23.65 -12.48 -9.07
C SER A 163 -22.78 -11.60 -9.98
N GLN A 164 -22.47 -10.39 -9.53
CA GLN A 164 -21.15 -9.81 -9.80
C GLN A 164 -20.63 -9.21 -8.51
N GLY A 165 -19.78 -9.96 -7.80
CA GLY A 165 -18.78 -9.33 -6.96
C GLY A 165 -17.96 -8.46 -7.89
N SER A 166 -18.20 -7.15 -7.88
CA SER A 166 -17.32 -6.20 -8.54
C SER A 166 -16.02 -6.25 -7.76
N ASP A 167 -15.11 -7.14 -8.17
CA ASP A 167 -13.71 -6.99 -7.83
C ASP A 167 -13.31 -5.64 -8.42
N LEU A 168 -13.40 -4.59 -7.59
CA LEU A 168 -12.68 -3.34 -7.79
C LEU A 168 -11.21 -3.77 -7.82
N VAL A 169 -10.74 -4.08 -9.03
CA VAL A 169 -9.35 -4.38 -9.32
C VAL A 169 -8.61 -3.06 -9.09
N PRO A 170 -7.65 -3.01 -8.15
CA PRO A 170 -6.82 -1.83 -7.99
C PRO A 170 -6.19 -1.47 -9.35
N PRO A 171 -6.08 -0.17 -9.69
CA PRO A 171 -5.43 0.23 -10.93
C PRO A 171 -4.03 -0.40 -11.01
N GLU A 172 -3.62 -0.83 -12.20
CA GLU A 172 -2.26 -1.35 -12.42
C GLU A 172 -1.25 -0.26 -12.02
N SER A 173 -0.40 -0.57 -11.03
CA SER A 173 0.65 0.36 -10.57
C SER A 173 1.78 0.38 -11.60
N ALA A 174 2.32 1.58 -11.87
CA ALA A 174 3.49 1.78 -12.71
C ALA A 174 4.80 1.40 -12.00
N PHE A 175 4.72 1.05 -10.71
CA PHE A 175 5.80 0.53 -9.89
C PHE A 175 5.58 -0.94 -9.53
N ASN A 176 6.67 -1.64 -9.22
CA ASN A 176 6.56 -3.00 -8.70
C ASN A 176 5.86 -2.99 -7.33
N VAL A 177 5.08 -4.05 -7.05
CA VAL A 177 4.42 -4.24 -5.75
C VAL A 177 5.44 -4.06 -4.64
N SER A 178 5.28 -2.99 -3.87
CA SER A 178 6.23 -2.63 -2.83
C SER A 178 6.03 -3.54 -1.62
N ASN A 179 7.00 -4.39 -1.31
CA ASN A 179 7.05 -5.10 -0.04
C ASN A 179 7.31 -4.11 1.09
N ARG A 180 6.26 -3.56 1.68
CA ARG A 180 6.31 -2.66 2.82
C ARG A 180 6.16 -3.44 4.12
N ASP A 181 6.80 -2.96 5.17
CA ASP A 181 6.66 -3.54 6.50
C ASP A 181 5.41 -3.02 7.24
N GLU A 182 5.22 -3.48 8.48
CA GLU A 182 4.10 -3.09 9.35
C GLU A 182 4.09 -1.59 9.71
N PHE A 183 5.22 -0.89 9.53
CA PHE A 183 5.38 0.54 9.76
C PHE A 183 5.26 1.37 8.48
N GLY A 184 4.94 0.72 7.35
CA GLY A 184 4.85 1.38 6.04
C GLY A 184 6.20 1.68 5.39
N GLN A 185 7.31 1.22 5.94
CA GLN A 185 8.64 1.41 5.37
C GLN A 185 8.84 0.48 4.17
N SER A 186 9.21 1.09 3.04
CA SER A 186 9.61 0.37 1.84
C SER A 186 11.10 0.02 1.88
N PRO A 187 11.59 -0.90 1.02
CA PRO A 187 13.03 -1.18 0.90
C PRO A 187 13.86 0.08 0.64
N LEU A 188 13.25 1.09 -0.01
CA LEU A 188 13.90 2.38 -0.25
C LEU A 188 14.11 3.18 1.03
N HIS A 189 13.22 3.11 2.03
CA HIS A 189 13.43 3.77 3.32
C HIS A 189 14.67 3.20 4.02
N PHE A 190 14.79 1.86 4.04
CA PHE A 190 15.93 1.16 4.62
C PHE A 190 17.24 1.40 3.86
N ALA A 191 17.17 1.54 2.53
CA ALA A 191 18.31 1.90 1.72
C ALA A 191 18.71 3.36 1.98
N ALA A 192 17.76 4.29 1.96
CA ALA A 192 18.02 5.72 2.15
C ALA A 192 18.64 6.05 3.52
N ALA A 193 18.36 5.24 4.56
CA ALA A 193 18.96 5.37 5.89
C ALA A 193 20.43 4.91 5.99
N ARG A 194 21.01 4.32 4.93
CA ARG A 194 22.37 3.76 4.93
C ARG A 194 23.22 4.43 3.87
N ALA A 195 24.52 4.55 4.15
CA ALA A 195 25.48 5.01 3.15
C ALA A 195 25.71 3.93 2.09
N HIS A 196 25.71 4.33 0.83
CA HIS A 196 26.00 3.46 -0.31
C HIS A 196 27.26 3.92 -1.03
N GLY A 197 27.83 3.04 -1.86
CA GLY A 197 28.80 3.48 -2.86
C GLY A 197 28.13 4.45 -3.85
N ARG A 198 28.93 5.29 -4.50
CA ARG A 198 28.44 6.31 -5.46
C ARG A 198 27.53 5.68 -6.52
N GLY A 199 26.28 6.13 -6.57
CA GLY A 199 25.26 5.66 -7.51
C GLY A 199 24.56 4.36 -7.11
N GLY A 200 24.86 3.80 -5.94
CA GLY A 200 24.30 2.52 -5.50
C GLY A 200 22.79 2.59 -5.22
N LEU A 201 22.31 3.69 -4.63
CA LEU A 201 20.89 3.89 -4.37
C LEU A 201 20.13 4.10 -5.68
N MET A 202 20.69 4.91 -6.58
CA MET A 202 20.10 5.13 -7.90
C MET A 202 20.03 3.85 -8.74
N GLN A 203 21.04 2.97 -8.67
CA GLN A 203 21.02 1.67 -9.34
C GLN A 203 19.90 0.78 -8.80
N LEU A 204 19.77 0.66 -7.48
CA LEU A 204 18.69 -0.11 -6.84
C LEU A 204 17.30 0.37 -7.30
N MET A 205 17.11 1.70 -7.40
CA MET A 205 15.84 2.27 -7.84
C MET A 205 15.53 1.97 -9.32
N ASN A 206 16.55 1.87 -10.18
CA ASN A 206 16.35 1.49 -11.59
C ASN A 206 16.07 -0.02 -11.74
N ASP A 207 16.71 -0.86 -10.93
CA ASP A 207 16.59 -2.32 -11.06
C ASP A 207 15.26 -2.85 -10.47
N VAL A 208 14.80 -2.25 -9.37
CA VAL A 208 13.63 -2.73 -8.61
C VAL A 208 12.37 -1.89 -8.90
N ASP A 209 12.50 -0.73 -9.54
CA ASP A 209 11.38 0.21 -9.80
C ASP A 209 10.57 0.51 -8.53
N LEU A 210 11.27 0.99 -7.48
CA LEU A 210 10.68 1.36 -6.20
C LEU A 210 10.03 2.75 -6.28
N ASN A 211 8.83 2.89 -5.71
CA ASN A 211 8.14 4.17 -5.61
C ASN A 211 8.71 5.02 -4.45
N PRO A 212 9.36 6.18 -4.70
CA PRO A 212 9.88 7.06 -3.65
C PRO A 212 8.80 7.90 -2.96
N ALA A 213 7.58 7.93 -3.51
CA ALA A 213 6.45 8.69 -2.96
C ALA A 213 5.80 8.03 -1.75
N LEU A 214 6.08 6.75 -1.50
CA LEU A 214 5.55 6.03 -0.36
C LEU A 214 6.05 6.65 0.95
N ARG A 215 5.14 6.83 1.90
CA ARG A 215 5.43 7.38 3.23
C ARG A 215 5.25 6.33 4.31
N ASP A 216 6.06 6.38 5.35
CA ASP A 216 5.90 5.54 6.53
C ASP A 216 4.76 6.02 7.47
N GLU A 217 4.56 5.33 8.60
CA GLU A 217 3.60 5.71 9.65
C GLU A 217 3.81 7.12 10.20
N LEU A 218 5.02 7.68 10.06
CA LEU A 218 5.38 9.03 10.52
C LEU A 218 5.31 10.07 9.40
N TYR A 219 4.66 9.76 8.28
CA TYR A 219 4.51 10.62 7.11
C TYR A 219 5.82 10.97 6.38
N ARG A 220 6.90 10.23 6.63
CA ARG A 220 8.22 10.47 6.02
C ARG A 220 8.38 9.67 4.75
N THR A 221 8.93 10.29 3.72
CA THR A 221 9.39 9.60 2.52
C THR A 221 10.80 9.04 2.72
N ALA A 222 11.26 8.17 1.83
CA ALA A 222 12.65 7.73 1.83
C ALA A 222 13.65 8.91 1.73
N ARG A 223 13.27 9.98 1.03
CA ARG A 223 14.05 11.22 0.94
C ARG A 223 14.20 11.89 2.31
N ASP A 224 13.12 11.98 3.08
CA ASP A 224 13.12 12.58 4.42
C ASP A 224 13.96 11.75 5.41
N VAL A 225 13.89 10.42 5.30
CA VAL A 225 14.73 9.52 6.09
C VAL A 225 16.23 9.73 5.80
N ALA A 226 16.61 9.92 4.52
CA ALA A 226 17.99 10.26 4.18
C ALA A 226 18.44 11.61 4.77
N ILE A 227 17.57 12.62 4.78
CA ILE A 227 17.84 13.92 5.40
C ILE A 227 18.05 13.75 6.91
N GLN A 228 17.18 13.01 7.59
CA GLN A 228 17.30 12.73 9.03
C GLN A 228 18.55 11.95 9.39
N ALA A 229 19.01 11.06 8.51
CA ALA A 229 20.27 10.33 8.65
C ALA A 229 21.51 11.17 8.31
N GLY A 230 21.36 12.40 7.83
CA GLY A 230 22.46 13.27 7.40
C GLY A 230 23.13 12.84 6.09
N LEU A 231 22.47 11.98 5.29
CA LEU A 231 23.01 11.41 4.05
C LEU A 231 22.56 12.22 2.84
N LEU A 232 23.13 13.42 2.66
CA LEU A 232 22.79 14.32 1.55
C LEU A 232 23.08 13.73 0.16
N GLU A 233 24.04 12.80 0.07
CA GLU A 233 24.34 12.08 -1.18
C GLU A 233 23.14 11.24 -1.64
N ASN A 234 22.48 10.53 -0.72
CA ASN A 234 21.28 9.73 -1.01
C ASN A 234 20.11 10.62 -1.46
N VAL A 235 19.95 11.79 -0.84
CA VAL A 235 18.94 12.78 -1.24
C VAL A 235 19.17 13.21 -2.70
N ALA A 236 20.42 13.56 -3.04
CA ALA A 236 20.78 13.93 -4.39
C ALA A 236 20.63 12.77 -5.40
N GLU A 237 20.83 11.51 -4.98
CA GLU A 237 20.57 10.34 -5.82
C GLU A 237 19.08 10.11 -6.09
N ILE A 238 18.22 10.28 -5.07
CA ILE A 238 16.76 10.21 -5.24
C ILE A 238 16.30 11.33 -6.19
N ASP A 239 16.73 12.57 -5.97
CA ASP A 239 16.36 13.71 -6.82
C ASP A 239 16.85 13.52 -8.27
N ARG A 240 18.07 12.98 -8.45
CA ARG A 240 18.59 12.62 -9.78
C ARG A 240 17.81 11.49 -10.44
N TRP A 241 17.30 10.53 -9.67
CA TRP A 241 16.44 9.48 -10.19
C TRP A 241 15.09 10.04 -10.66
N VAL A 242 14.46 10.94 -9.89
CA VAL A 242 13.22 11.63 -10.30
C VAL A 242 13.46 12.44 -11.57
N LEU A 243 14.58 13.14 -11.66
CA LEU A 243 15.01 13.85 -12.87
C LEU A 243 15.17 12.89 -14.07
N SER A 244 15.69 11.69 -13.84
CA SER A 244 15.85 10.69 -14.90
C SER A 244 14.52 10.17 -15.45
N LEU A 245 13.44 10.17 -14.64
CA LEU A 245 12.09 9.84 -15.13
C LEU A 245 11.59 10.89 -16.12
N ALA A 246 11.77 12.18 -15.81
CA ALA A 246 11.41 13.26 -16.72
C ALA A 246 12.26 13.26 -17.99
N ALA A 247 13.55 12.95 -17.87
CA ALA A 247 14.45 12.82 -19.02
C ALA A 247 14.12 11.63 -19.94
N ARG A 248 13.41 10.60 -19.43
CA ARG A 248 12.91 9.45 -20.19
C ARG A 248 11.48 9.66 -20.71
N GLY A 249 10.77 10.69 -20.25
CA GLY A 249 9.37 10.92 -20.56
C GLY A 249 8.40 9.96 -19.85
N SER A 250 8.79 9.40 -18.70
CA SER A 250 7.95 8.47 -17.93
C SER A 250 6.87 9.20 -17.11
N THR A 251 5.93 9.82 -17.82
CA THR A 251 4.83 10.62 -17.22
C THR A 251 3.96 9.79 -16.28
N ASP A 252 3.71 8.52 -16.58
CA ASP A 252 2.87 7.63 -15.75
C ASP A 252 3.41 7.45 -14.33
N ARG A 253 4.72 7.27 -14.20
CA ARG A 253 5.40 7.14 -12.90
C ARG A 253 5.35 8.44 -12.11
N LEU A 254 5.55 9.58 -12.79
CA LEU A 254 5.44 10.90 -12.17
C LEU A 254 3.99 11.20 -11.74
N ALA A 255 3.01 10.75 -12.52
CA ALA A 255 1.59 10.86 -12.18
C ALA A 255 1.23 10.01 -10.97
N GLU A 256 1.69 8.76 -10.87
CA GLU A 256 1.47 7.94 -9.68
C GLU A 256 2.13 8.54 -8.43
N MET A 257 3.33 9.11 -8.57
CA MET A 257 3.99 9.85 -7.48
C MET A 257 3.18 11.07 -7.04
N LEU A 258 2.59 11.82 -7.98
CA LEU A 258 1.72 12.96 -7.68
C LEU A 258 0.44 12.50 -6.95
N LEU A 259 -0.22 11.44 -7.43
CA LEU A 259 -1.41 10.88 -6.79
C LEU A 259 -1.12 10.30 -5.40
N ALA A 260 0.12 9.85 -5.18
CA ALA A 260 0.59 9.43 -3.87
C ALA A 260 0.87 10.59 -2.89
N GLY A 261 0.87 11.84 -3.36
CA GLY A 261 1.16 13.02 -2.53
C GLY A 261 2.65 13.26 -2.33
N TYR A 262 3.46 13.09 -3.39
CA TYR A 262 4.89 13.39 -3.36
C TYR A 262 5.17 14.85 -3.70
N ASP A 263 5.69 15.59 -2.72
CA ASP A 263 5.84 17.06 -2.81
C ASP A 263 7.12 17.48 -3.57
N TYR A 264 8.10 16.57 -3.69
CA TYR A 264 9.44 16.91 -4.17
C TYR A 264 9.64 16.77 -5.68
N ILE A 265 8.57 16.51 -6.47
CA ILE A 265 8.67 16.31 -7.93
C ILE A 265 9.33 17.51 -8.62
N LEU A 266 8.78 18.70 -8.40
CA LEU A 266 9.25 19.94 -9.02
C LEU A 266 10.60 20.43 -8.44
N GLY A 267 11.00 19.89 -7.28
CA GLY A 267 12.24 20.23 -6.61
C GLY A 267 13.48 19.55 -7.21
N ALA A 268 13.32 18.55 -8.08
CA ALA A 268 14.44 17.85 -8.71
C ALA A 268 15.12 18.74 -9.77
N ARG A 269 16.45 18.87 -9.69
CA ARG A 269 17.25 19.74 -10.58
C ARG A 269 18.55 19.06 -10.98
N GLU A 270 19.01 19.28 -12.22
CA GLU A 270 20.29 18.76 -12.72
C GLU A 270 21.47 19.63 -12.25
N GLY A 271 21.21 20.93 -12.11
CA GLY A 271 22.17 21.95 -11.69
C GLY A 271 21.45 23.13 -11.03
N PRO A 272 22.17 24.23 -10.73
CA PRO A 272 21.59 25.38 -10.04
C PRO A 272 20.47 26.07 -10.85
N ASP A 273 20.56 26.02 -12.17
CA ASP A 273 19.67 26.76 -13.08
C ASP A 273 18.73 25.85 -13.89
N VAL A 274 19.03 24.55 -14.01
CA VAL A 274 18.28 23.60 -14.86
C VAL A 274 17.36 22.74 -14.00
N GLY A 275 16.06 23.01 -14.04
CA GLY A 275 15.03 22.25 -13.33
C GLY A 275 14.50 21.05 -14.12
N ILE A 276 13.67 20.23 -13.47
CA ILE A 276 13.04 19.05 -14.09
C ILE A 276 12.24 19.38 -15.37
N VAL A 277 11.58 20.54 -15.41
CA VAL A 277 10.81 21.01 -16.58
C VAL A 277 11.74 21.29 -17.76
N ASP A 278 12.87 21.98 -17.50
CA ASP A 278 13.86 22.30 -18.54
C ASP A 278 14.48 21.03 -19.11
N VAL A 279 14.78 20.03 -18.26
CA VAL A 279 15.33 18.74 -18.71
C VAL A 279 14.32 18.00 -19.60
N ALA A 280 13.04 17.95 -19.22
CA ALA A 280 12.00 17.34 -20.04
C ALA A 280 11.85 18.07 -21.39
N ALA A 281 11.89 19.41 -21.39
CA ALA A 281 11.80 20.23 -22.58
C ALA A 281 13.00 20.04 -23.53
N GLN A 282 14.23 20.01 -22.99
CA GLN A 282 15.44 19.77 -23.77
C GLN A 282 15.46 18.38 -24.44
N ARG A 283 14.80 17.39 -23.83
CA ARG A 283 14.65 16.03 -24.38
C ARG A 283 13.47 15.89 -25.35
N GLY A 284 12.64 16.92 -25.49
CA GLY A 284 11.48 16.94 -26.39
C GLY A 284 10.24 16.23 -25.84
N HIS A 285 10.15 16.00 -24.53
CA HIS A 285 9.01 15.35 -23.88
C HIS A 285 7.90 16.36 -23.54
N ASN A 286 7.22 16.88 -24.56
CA ASN A 286 6.19 17.92 -24.41
C ASN A 286 5.02 17.50 -23.49
N GLU A 287 4.62 16.24 -23.52
CA GLU A 287 3.57 15.71 -22.62
C GLU A 287 3.99 15.77 -21.15
N THR A 288 5.23 15.37 -20.86
CA THR A 288 5.80 15.44 -19.51
C THR A 288 5.95 16.89 -19.05
N VAL A 289 6.34 17.81 -19.94
CA VAL A 289 6.40 19.25 -19.63
C VAL A 289 5.02 19.79 -19.26
N ALA A 290 4.00 19.53 -20.09
CA ALA A 290 2.63 19.97 -19.81
C ALA A 290 2.08 19.36 -18.51
N PHE A 291 2.42 18.10 -18.23
CA PHE A 291 2.10 17.46 -16.95
C PHE A 291 2.77 18.15 -15.77
N LEU A 292 4.08 18.40 -15.82
CA LEU A 292 4.83 19.05 -14.74
C LEU A 292 4.31 20.47 -14.47
N GLU A 293 3.99 21.23 -15.51
CA GLU A 293 3.38 22.57 -15.38
C GLU A 293 1.97 22.54 -14.75
N SER A 294 1.25 21.42 -14.90
CA SER A 294 -0.09 21.26 -14.33
C SER A 294 -0.11 20.87 -12.84
N ILE A 295 1.03 20.43 -12.28
CA ILE A 295 1.13 19.94 -10.89
C ILE A 295 0.62 20.97 -9.86
N PRO A 296 1.06 22.25 -9.87
CA PRO A 296 0.63 23.20 -8.84
C PRO A 296 -0.89 23.42 -8.84
N ALA A 297 -1.49 23.51 -10.04
CA ALA A 297 -2.93 23.68 -10.18
C ALA A 297 -3.70 22.41 -9.75
N PHE A 298 -3.11 21.23 -9.91
CA PHE A 298 -3.69 19.97 -9.42
C PHE A 298 -3.66 19.90 -7.90
N GLU A 299 -2.53 20.23 -7.27
CA GLU A 299 -2.38 20.23 -5.81
C GLU A 299 -3.32 21.23 -5.14
N GLU A 300 -3.44 22.45 -5.70
CA GLU A 300 -4.40 23.45 -5.22
C GLU A 300 -5.84 22.93 -5.26
N ARG A 301 -6.24 22.27 -6.36
CA ARG A 301 -7.58 21.68 -6.49
C ARG A 301 -7.79 20.52 -5.52
N ARG A 302 -6.81 19.64 -5.35
CA ARG A 302 -6.86 18.55 -4.36
C ARG A 302 -7.10 19.13 -2.96
N ASP A 303 -6.31 20.13 -2.56
CA ASP A 303 -6.42 20.72 -1.22
C ASP A 303 -7.75 21.48 -1.05
N ARG A 304 -8.27 22.07 -2.12
CA ARG A 304 -9.60 22.68 -2.14
C ARG A 304 -10.71 21.64 -1.95
N VAL A 305 -10.63 20.48 -2.59
CA VAL A 305 -11.57 19.36 -2.38
C VAL A 305 -11.52 18.91 -0.92
N LEU A 306 -10.33 18.68 -0.36
CA LEU A 306 -10.19 18.25 1.04
C LEU A 306 -10.73 19.29 2.02
N ARG A 307 -10.51 20.59 1.75
CA ARG A 307 -11.11 21.67 2.54
C ARG A 307 -12.63 21.68 2.44
N ALA A 308 -13.19 21.52 1.25
CA ALA A 308 -14.64 21.46 1.06
C ALA A 308 -15.27 20.27 1.78
N VAL A 309 -14.62 19.10 1.74
CA VAL A 309 -15.01 17.93 2.54
C VAL A 309 -14.97 18.28 4.02
N ARG A 310 -13.86 18.82 4.54
CA ARG A 310 -13.74 19.23 5.95
C ARG A 310 -14.85 20.17 6.43
N MET A 311 -15.21 21.17 5.62
CA MET A 311 -16.28 22.13 5.94
C MET A 311 -17.65 21.45 6.06
N GLY A 312 -17.92 20.45 5.22
CA GLY A 312 -19.17 19.70 5.25
C GLY A 312 -20.43 20.56 5.07
N GLY A 313 -21.55 20.06 5.57
CA GLY A 313 -22.85 20.72 5.45
C GLY A 313 -23.29 20.93 4.00
N GLY A 314 -24.24 21.84 3.78
CA GLY A 314 -24.75 22.13 2.43
C GLY A 314 -23.71 22.78 1.52
N GLN A 315 -22.91 23.72 2.05
CA GLN A 315 -21.90 24.45 1.27
C GLN A 315 -20.73 23.56 0.86
N GLY A 316 -20.15 22.81 1.79
CA GLY A 316 -19.04 21.89 1.48
C GLY A 316 -19.47 20.78 0.53
N THR A 317 -20.68 20.22 0.71
CA THR A 317 -21.20 19.19 -0.20
C THR A 317 -21.40 19.73 -1.62
N GLN A 318 -21.93 20.95 -1.76
CA GLN A 318 -22.09 21.59 -3.05
C GLN A 318 -20.73 21.85 -3.71
N GLU A 319 -19.76 22.40 -2.98
CA GLU A 319 -18.43 22.68 -3.52
C GLU A 319 -17.71 21.38 -3.95
N VAL A 320 -17.83 20.29 -3.19
CA VAL A 320 -17.29 18.98 -3.60
C VAL A 320 -17.95 18.50 -4.88
N ALA A 321 -19.28 18.63 -5.02
CA ALA A 321 -19.98 18.22 -6.24
C ALA A 321 -19.60 19.07 -7.46
N GLU A 322 -19.32 20.36 -7.26
CA GLU A 322 -18.84 21.27 -8.31
C GLU A 322 -17.40 20.95 -8.76
N LEU A 323 -16.52 20.62 -7.82
CA LEU A 323 -15.12 20.28 -8.07
C LEU A 323 -14.94 18.85 -8.61
N LEU A 324 -15.77 17.90 -8.16
CA LEU A 324 -15.74 16.50 -8.55
C LEU A 324 -16.93 16.17 -9.45
N GLN A 325 -16.85 16.62 -10.70
CA GLN A 325 -17.89 16.36 -11.69
C GLN A 325 -17.96 14.87 -12.04
N VAL A 326 -19.16 14.30 -11.91
CA VAL A 326 -19.42 12.89 -12.21
C VAL A 326 -19.17 12.61 -13.69
N GLY A 327 -18.36 11.60 -13.97
CA GLY A 327 -17.98 11.22 -15.34
C GLY A 327 -16.70 11.88 -15.85
N ASP A 328 -16.16 12.90 -15.16
CA ASP A 328 -14.84 13.45 -15.51
C ASP A 328 -13.71 12.54 -14.97
N SER A 329 -12.86 12.08 -15.87
CA SER A 329 -11.61 11.36 -15.52
C SER A 329 -10.72 12.15 -14.54
N ARG A 330 -10.66 13.48 -14.64
CA ARG A 330 -9.86 14.31 -13.74
C ARG A 330 -10.46 14.38 -12.34
N ALA A 331 -11.78 14.34 -12.22
CA ALA A 331 -12.46 14.25 -10.94
C ALA A 331 -12.14 12.92 -10.24
N ARG A 332 -12.05 11.81 -10.98
CA ARG A 332 -11.61 10.50 -10.41
C ARG A 332 -10.19 10.56 -9.85
N LEU A 333 -9.27 11.19 -10.58
CA LEU A 333 -7.89 11.39 -10.12
C LEU A 333 -7.84 12.28 -8.87
N LEU A 334 -8.61 13.37 -8.84
CA LEU A 334 -8.70 14.26 -7.67
C LEU A 334 -9.31 13.56 -6.45
N ALA A 335 -10.33 12.72 -6.64
CA ALA A 335 -10.98 11.98 -5.55
C ALA A 335 -10.05 10.91 -4.94
N THR A 336 -9.22 10.27 -5.76
CA THR A 336 -8.30 9.21 -5.33
C THR A 336 -6.95 9.74 -4.85
N ALA A 337 -6.56 10.95 -5.25
CA ALA A 337 -5.31 11.58 -4.83
C ALA A 337 -5.20 11.70 -3.30
N ARG A 338 -3.99 11.42 -2.81
CA ARG A 338 -3.65 11.47 -1.39
C ARG A 338 -2.96 12.79 -1.05
N ASN A 339 -3.24 13.29 0.15
CA ASN A 339 -2.45 14.36 0.76
C ASN A 339 -1.15 13.80 1.37
N THR A 340 -0.35 14.66 1.98
CA THR A 340 0.91 14.30 2.66
C THR A 340 0.71 13.34 3.84
N MET A 341 -0.50 13.27 4.41
CA MET A 341 -0.89 12.32 5.46
C MET A 341 -1.37 10.97 4.89
N GLY A 342 -1.34 10.78 3.57
CA GLY A 342 -1.79 9.57 2.90
C GLY A 342 -3.31 9.45 2.76
N ARG A 343 -4.08 10.49 3.08
CA ARG A 343 -5.56 10.47 3.08
C ARG A 343 -6.10 10.99 1.75
N CYS A 344 -7.04 10.26 1.16
CA CYS A 344 -7.86 10.73 0.03
C CYS A 344 -9.18 11.37 0.52
N SER A 345 -9.99 11.91 -0.40
CA SER A 345 -11.23 12.62 -0.06
C SER A 345 -12.21 11.76 0.74
N LEU A 346 -12.32 10.46 0.42
CA LEU A 346 -13.20 9.54 1.13
C LEU A 346 -12.74 9.27 2.57
N HIS A 347 -11.43 9.17 2.82
CA HIS A 347 -10.89 9.02 4.18
C HIS A 347 -11.28 10.22 5.06
N VAL A 348 -11.08 11.43 4.55
CA VAL A 348 -11.41 12.67 5.26
C VAL A 348 -12.91 12.77 5.52
N ALA A 349 -13.76 12.43 4.53
CA ALA A 349 -15.21 12.44 4.70
C ALA A 349 -15.70 11.48 5.80
N VAL A 350 -15.04 10.32 5.94
CA VAL A 350 -15.32 9.34 7.01
C VAL A 350 -14.87 9.87 8.38
N LEU A 351 -13.67 10.47 8.49
CA LEU A 351 -13.19 11.06 9.75
C LEU A 351 -14.09 12.22 10.22
N CYS A 352 -14.56 13.05 9.28
CA CYS A 352 -15.52 14.12 9.55
C CYS A 352 -16.96 13.60 9.76
N GLN A 353 -17.20 12.29 9.63
CA GLN A 353 -18.50 11.63 9.82
C GLN A 353 -19.62 12.19 8.93
N GLN A 354 -19.31 12.59 7.70
CA GLN A 354 -20.26 13.22 6.79
C GLN A 354 -20.94 12.21 5.88
N GLU A 355 -22.03 11.61 6.37
CA GLU A 355 -22.73 10.52 5.68
C GLU A 355 -23.12 10.84 4.22
N GLN A 356 -23.60 12.05 3.95
CA GLN A 356 -24.00 12.48 2.60
C GLN A 356 -22.81 12.50 1.63
N LEU A 357 -21.68 13.03 2.08
CA LEU A 357 -20.45 13.10 1.27
C LEU A 357 -19.81 11.73 1.11
N VAL A 358 -19.83 10.89 2.15
CA VAL A 358 -19.38 9.49 2.06
C VAL A 358 -20.21 8.73 1.04
N ALA A 359 -21.55 8.88 1.06
CA ALA A 359 -22.43 8.26 0.07
C ALA A 359 -22.15 8.77 -1.36
N PHE A 360 -21.99 10.09 -1.52
CA PHE A 360 -21.68 10.71 -2.81
C PHE A 360 -20.35 10.21 -3.38
N LEU A 361 -19.27 10.26 -2.58
CA LEU A 361 -17.93 9.86 -3.01
C LEU A 361 -17.87 8.36 -3.32
N ALA A 362 -18.39 7.51 -2.42
CA ALA A 362 -18.35 6.06 -2.58
C ALA A 362 -19.15 5.56 -3.79
N HIS A 363 -20.26 6.22 -4.13
CA HIS A 363 -21.11 5.82 -5.26
C HIS A 363 -20.61 6.35 -6.61
N ASN A 364 -20.13 7.60 -6.67
CA ASN A 364 -19.71 8.23 -7.92
C ASN A 364 -18.23 7.99 -8.25
N PHE A 365 -17.41 7.70 -7.24
CA PHE A 365 -15.96 7.46 -7.35
C PHE A 365 -15.57 6.18 -6.60
N PRO A 366 -16.07 5.00 -7.01
CA PRO A 366 -15.88 3.74 -6.29
C PRO A 366 -14.39 3.33 -6.17
N GLU A 367 -13.51 3.85 -7.02
CA GLU A 367 -12.06 3.65 -6.93
C GLU A 367 -11.50 4.11 -5.58
N THR A 368 -12.12 5.12 -4.96
CA THR A 368 -11.74 5.63 -3.63
C THR A 368 -11.89 4.59 -2.52
N LEU A 369 -12.74 3.57 -2.70
CA LEU A 369 -12.95 2.48 -1.73
C LEU A 369 -11.73 1.55 -1.60
N ALA A 370 -10.92 1.46 -2.67
CA ALA A 370 -9.73 0.62 -2.72
C ALA A 370 -8.45 1.39 -2.35
N VAL A 371 -8.51 2.72 -2.28
CA VAL A 371 -7.36 3.54 -1.87
C VAL A 371 -7.06 3.27 -0.40
N GLY A 372 -5.82 2.89 -0.11
CA GLY A 372 -5.29 2.77 1.24
C GLY A 372 -4.48 4.01 1.63
N ASP A 373 -4.45 4.30 2.92
CA ASP A 373 -3.55 5.28 3.50
C ASP A 373 -2.08 4.80 3.51
N ASN A 374 -1.22 5.45 4.28
CA ASN A 374 0.18 5.04 4.41
C ASN A 374 0.35 3.65 5.04
N LEU A 375 -0.63 3.11 5.76
CA LEU A 375 -0.61 1.74 6.28
C LEU A 375 -1.54 0.80 5.51
N GLU A 376 -1.98 1.21 4.30
CA GLU A 376 -2.97 0.48 3.49
C GLU A 376 -4.33 0.30 4.16
N ARG A 377 -4.65 1.15 5.15
CA ARG A 377 -5.99 1.23 5.74
C ARG A 377 -6.90 1.94 4.75
N THR A 378 -7.94 1.24 4.30
CA THR A 378 -9.03 1.79 3.47
C THR A 378 -10.03 2.59 4.30
N ALA A 379 -10.92 3.33 3.63
CA ALA A 379 -12.03 4.05 4.27
C ALA A 379 -12.89 3.20 5.22
N LEU A 380 -13.04 1.89 4.96
CA LEU A 380 -13.78 1.00 5.85
C LEU A 380 -13.04 0.74 7.17
N HIS A 381 -11.70 0.70 7.17
CA HIS A 381 -10.93 0.62 8.43
C HIS A 381 -11.17 1.85 9.30
N TYR A 382 -11.22 3.03 8.69
CA TYR A 382 -11.49 4.30 9.36
C TYR A 382 -12.92 4.31 9.94
N ALA A 383 -13.92 3.91 9.15
CA ALA A 383 -15.31 3.92 9.57
C ALA A 383 -15.58 3.06 10.81
N MET A 384 -14.77 2.03 11.06
CA MET A 384 -14.92 1.13 12.22
C MET A 384 -14.52 1.79 13.54
N GLY A 385 -13.65 2.80 13.51
CA GLY A 385 -13.12 3.46 14.70
C GLY A 385 -13.82 4.75 15.11
N VAL A 386 -14.71 5.30 14.27
CA VAL A 386 -15.47 6.53 14.54
C VAL A 386 -16.79 6.25 15.27
N GLU A 387 -17.45 7.29 15.78
CA GLU A 387 -18.73 7.18 16.49
C GLU A 387 -19.88 6.73 15.57
N GLY A 388 -19.97 7.32 14.38
CA GLY A 388 -20.95 7.02 13.32
C GLY A 388 -20.70 5.70 12.57
N VAL A 389 -20.07 4.72 13.22
CA VAL A 389 -19.67 3.45 12.59
C VAL A 389 -20.83 2.72 11.92
N GLU A 390 -22.03 2.73 12.51
CA GLU A 390 -23.17 1.96 12.00
C GLU A 390 -23.63 2.48 10.63
N SER A 391 -23.82 3.78 10.48
CA SER A 391 -24.28 4.38 9.22
C SER A 391 -23.18 4.36 8.17
N LEU A 392 -21.97 4.79 8.52
CA LEU A 392 -20.82 4.89 7.61
C LEU A 392 -20.40 3.53 7.07
N SER A 393 -20.36 2.50 7.93
CA SER A 393 -20.02 1.14 7.48
C SER A 393 -21.05 0.57 6.53
N LYS A 394 -22.35 0.76 6.79
CA LYS A 394 -23.43 0.32 5.89
C LYS A 394 -23.32 1.00 4.53
N LEU A 395 -23.05 2.31 4.49
CA LEU A 395 -22.85 3.06 3.25
C LEU A 395 -21.67 2.51 2.43
N LEU A 396 -20.50 2.37 3.06
CA LEU A 396 -19.29 1.87 2.40
C LEU A 396 -19.45 0.43 1.91
N ILE A 397 -20.03 -0.45 2.74
CA ILE A 397 -20.29 -1.84 2.40
C ILE A 397 -21.27 -1.94 1.23
N LYS A 398 -22.35 -1.16 1.24
CA LYS A 398 -23.33 -1.12 0.15
C LYS A 398 -22.70 -0.62 -1.15
N ALA A 399 -21.72 0.27 -1.06
CA ALA A 399 -20.95 0.77 -2.21
C ALA A 399 -19.87 -0.22 -2.71
N GLY A 400 -19.64 -1.35 -2.02
CA GLY A 400 -18.69 -2.39 -2.46
C GLY A 400 -17.35 -2.42 -1.72
N ALA A 401 -17.23 -1.76 -0.56
CA ALA A 401 -16.01 -1.82 0.25
C ALA A 401 -15.66 -3.26 0.67
N LYS A 402 -14.39 -3.64 0.50
CA LYS A 402 -13.88 -4.96 0.89
C LYS A 402 -13.81 -5.09 2.42
N ARG A 403 -14.64 -5.96 2.99
CA ARG A 403 -14.75 -6.17 4.45
C ARG A 403 -13.55 -6.90 5.08
N VAL A 404 -12.81 -7.64 4.27
CA VAL A 404 -11.69 -8.50 4.71
C VAL A 404 -10.33 -8.02 4.21
N ALA A 405 -10.27 -6.80 3.65
CA ALA A 405 -9.01 -6.17 3.30
C ALA A 405 -8.13 -6.08 4.56
N LYS A 406 -6.83 -6.32 4.42
CA LYS A 406 -5.87 -6.21 5.52
C LYS A 406 -5.00 -5.00 5.31
N ASP A 407 -4.74 -4.26 6.38
CA ASP A 407 -3.72 -3.23 6.43
C ASP A 407 -2.30 -3.86 6.47
N LEU A 408 -1.26 -3.03 6.46
CA LEU A 408 0.13 -3.48 6.56
C LEU A 408 0.47 -4.18 7.88
N LYS A 409 -0.31 -3.97 8.95
CA LYS A 409 -0.19 -4.69 10.23
C LYS A 409 -1.00 -5.99 10.23
N GLY A 410 -1.58 -6.39 9.10
CA GLY A 410 -2.37 -7.61 8.94
C GLY A 410 -3.78 -7.55 9.55
N ARG A 411 -4.25 -6.36 9.94
CA ARG A 411 -5.52 -6.11 10.64
C ARG A 411 -6.63 -5.86 9.63
N GLN A 412 -7.79 -6.44 9.89
CA GLN A 412 -9.01 -6.20 9.11
C GLN A 412 -9.79 -5.01 9.67
N PRO A 413 -10.74 -4.41 8.94
CA PRO A 413 -11.56 -3.31 9.46
C PRO A 413 -12.20 -3.60 10.82
N SER A 414 -12.72 -4.82 11.02
CA SER A 414 -13.37 -5.24 12.27
C SER A 414 -12.48 -5.11 13.51
N TYR A 415 -11.16 -5.13 13.37
CA TYR A 415 -10.22 -4.89 14.48
C TYR A 415 -10.41 -3.50 15.10
N TYR A 416 -10.58 -2.48 14.26
CA TYR A 416 -10.68 -1.09 14.69
C TYR A 416 -11.98 -0.76 15.41
N PHE A 417 -12.99 -1.63 15.31
CA PHE A 417 -14.20 -1.52 16.10
C PHE A 417 -13.93 -1.73 17.60
N MET A 418 -13.06 -2.68 17.92
CA MET A 418 -12.66 -2.96 19.30
C MET A 418 -11.50 -2.05 19.76
N ASN A 419 -10.58 -1.73 18.86
CA ASN A 419 -9.40 -0.92 19.14
C ASN A 419 -9.45 0.41 18.37
N LYS A 420 -10.17 1.38 18.94
CA LYS A 420 -10.47 2.67 18.29
C LYS A 420 -9.34 3.70 18.37
N SER A 421 -8.36 3.52 19.26
CA SER A 421 -7.31 4.51 19.56
C SER A 421 -6.60 5.03 18.30
N ASP A 422 -6.24 4.12 17.39
CA ASP A 422 -5.50 4.48 16.19
C ASP A 422 -6.33 5.41 15.28
N ILE A 423 -7.63 5.15 15.16
CA ILE A 423 -8.53 5.96 14.32
C ILE A 423 -8.88 7.26 15.03
N GLN A 424 -9.06 7.24 16.35
CA GLN A 424 -9.31 8.43 17.16
C GLN A 424 -8.15 9.43 17.04
N ASN A 425 -6.90 8.97 17.12
CA ASN A 425 -5.72 9.83 16.90
C ASN A 425 -5.73 10.45 15.48
N LEU A 426 -6.10 9.68 14.46
CA LEU A 426 -6.22 10.21 13.09
C LEU A 426 -7.34 11.25 12.97
N GLN A 427 -8.43 11.06 13.72
CA GLN A 427 -9.56 11.99 13.79
C GLN A 427 -9.14 13.30 14.46
N GLU A 428 -8.45 13.24 15.60
CA GLU A 428 -7.87 14.41 16.28
C GLU A 428 -6.88 15.18 15.38
N GLU A 429 -6.02 14.46 14.65
CA GLU A 429 -5.12 15.07 13.66
C GLU A 429 -5.87 15.78 12.53
N GLU A 430 -7.01 15.25 12.10
CA GLU A 430 -7.84 15.87 11.05
C GLU A 430 -8.60 17.09 11.59
N GLU A 431 -9.10 17.02 12.82
CA GLU A 431 -9.76 18.13 13.50
C GLU A 431 -8.78 19.30 13.72
N ALA A 432 -7.51 19.01 14.01
CA ALA A 432 -6.47 20.02 14.11
C ALA A 432 -6.21 20.78 12.78
N GLN A 433 -6.65 20.25 11.63
CA GLN A 433 -6.57 20.94 10.33
C GLN A 433 -7.74 21.93 10.11
N LEU A 434 -8.75 21.94 10.99
CA LEU A 434 -9.91 22.85 10.91
C LEU A 434 -9.68 24.17 11.66
N ILE A 435 -8.69 24.20 12.57
CA ILE A 435 -8.31 25.35 13.40
C ILE A 435 -7.23 26.15 12.67
#